data_AF-A0A0R3U8E5-F1
#
_entry.id   AF-A0A0R3U8E5-F1
#
_cell.length_a   1.000
_cell.length_b   1.000
_cell.length_c   1.000
_cell.angle_alpha   90.00
_cell.angle_beta   90.00
_cell.angle_gamma   90.00
#
_symmetry.space_group_name_H-M   'P 1'
#
loop_
_entity.id
_entity.type
_entity.pdbx_description
1 polymer ?
#
loop_
_entity_poly.entity_id
_entity_poly.type
_entity_poly.pdbx_seq_one_letter_code
_entity_poly.pdbx_strand_id
1 'polypeptide(L)'
;MVLPSTRCLGLALEWSCHGVPWFIFSGGWIMGLLISNMAPPPSSRPLDPYVAPSFTNSRNLYGWRAACLLFALILDVVVVGCIKFIVKRPRPEANYSSDMLLTVSIDDWSFPSGHSSRAGMLQWLLPWLFDLSGFSRLVLSVWVACVCVSRLAMRRHHLGDILFGYALGCCLYWLVTRSINWPHWFRFLG
;
A
#
# COMPACT_ATOMS: atom_id res chain seq x y z
N MET A 1 21.80 -32.05 -6.54
CA MET A 1 20.86 -30.91 -6.59
C MET A 1 20.95 -30.21 -5.24
N VAL A 2 21.74 -29.15 -5.14
CA VAL A 2 21.95 -28.43 -3.86
C VAL A 2 20.68 -27.64 -3.58
N LEU A 3 19.97 -27.97 -2.49
CA LEU A 3 18.83 -27.18 -2.04
C LEU A 3 19.29 -25.71 -1.90
N PRO A 4 18.59 -24.74 -2.52
CA PRO A 4 18.95 -23.34 -2.35
C PRO A 4 18.98 -23.04 -0.86
N SER A 5 20.06 -22.41 -0.39
CA SER A 5 20.16 -22.03 1.01
C SER A 5 18.92 -21.23 1.38
N THR A 6 18.42 -21.39 2.61
CA THR A 6 17.27 -20.64 3.15
C THR A 6 17.40 -19.13 2.93
N ARG A 7 18.64 -18.64 2.77
CA ARG A 7 19.03 -17.27 2.38
C ARG A 7 18.55 -16.86 0.98
N CYS A 8 18.83 -17.65 -0.06
CA CYS A 8 18.40 -17.34 -1.43
C CYS A 8 16.88 -17.33 -1.53
N LEU A 9 16.21 -18.23 -0.80
CA LEU A 9 14.75 -18.27 -0.73
C LEU A 9 14.19 -17.04 -0.02
N GLY A 10 14.76 -16.62 1.11
CA GLY A 10 14.35 -15.42 1.84
C GLY A 10 14.55 -14.13 1.03
N LEU A 11 15.72 -13.94 0.41
CA LEU A 11 16.01 -12.80 -0.46
C LEU A 11 15.13 -12.78 -1.70
N ALA A 12 14.89 -13.92 -2.34
CA ALA A 12 13.98 -14.02 -3.48
C ALA A 12 12.53 -13.69 -3.08
N LEU A 13 12.06 -14.16 -1.92
CA LEU A 13 10.76 -13.81 -1.36
C LEU A 13 10.67 -12.32 -1.03
N GLU A 14 11.72 -11.73 -0.48
CA GLU A 14 11.77 -10.31 -0.16
C GLU A 14 11.74 -9.45 -1.43
N TRP A 15 12.53 -9.80 -2.45
CA TRP A 15 12.54 -9.10 -3.73
C TRP A 15 11.24 -9.25 -4.53
N SER A 16 10.62 -10.44 -4.50
CA SER A 16 9.41 -10.73 -5.27
C SER A 16 8.13 -10.23 -4.61
N CYS A 17 8.01 -10.34 -3.28
CA CYS A 17 6.81 -9.92 -2.56
C CYS A 17 6.86 -8.46 -2.06
N HIS A 18 8.06 -7.89 -1.85
CA HIS A 18 8.22 -6.60 -1.15
C HIS A 18 9.22 -5.62 -1.79
N GLY A 19 9.99 -6.06 -2.80
CA GLY A 19 11.16 -5.32 -3.30
C GLY A 19 10.87 -4.24 -4.33
N VAL A 20 11.94 -3.84 -5.04
CA VAL A 20 11.96 -2.86 -6.13
C VAL A 20 10.84 -3.05 -7.18
N PRO A 21 10.44 -4.28 -7.58
CA PRO A 21 9.33 -4.48 -8.50
C PRO A 21 8.00 -3.93 -7.99
N TRP A 22 7.76 -3.99 -6.67
CA TRP A 22 6.54 -3.45 -6.06
C TRP A 22 6.55 -1.92 -6.09
N PHE A 23 7.66 -1.27 -5.72
CA PHE A 23 7.79 0.18 -5.81
C PHE A 23 7.66 0.69 -7.25
N ILE A 24 8.18 -0.05 -8.23
CA ILE A 24 8.05 0.28 -9.66
C ILE A 24 6.60 0.06 -10.13
N PHE A 25 5.94 -1.04 -9.75
CA PHE A 25 4.56 -1.31 -10.12
C PHE A 25 3.59 -0.33 -9.46
N SER A 26 3.68 -0.14 -8.15
CA SER A 26 2.85 0.83 -7.41
C SER A 26 3.16 2.26 -7.84
N GLY A 27 4.44 2.59 -8.06
CA GLY A 27 4.87 3.89 -8.55
C GLY A 27 4.35 4.16 -9.95
N GLY A 28 4.51 3.21 -10.88
CA GLY A 28 4.01 3.30 -12.25
C GLY A 28 2.47 3.33 -12.33
N TRP A 29 1.78 2.58 -11.47
CA TRP A 29 0.32 2.61 -11.37
C TRP A 29 -0.19 3.95 -10.81
N ILE A 30 0.43 4.46 -9.75
CA ILE A 30 0.12 5.79 -9.19
C ILE A 30 0.45 6.88 -10.21
N MET A 31 1.58 6.80 -10.91
CA MET A 31 1.92 7.72 -12.00
C MET A 31 0.91 7.63 -13.14
N GLY A 32 0.48 6.43 -13.53
CA GLY A 32 -0.57 6.22 -14.53
C GLY A 32 -1.89 6.89 -14.13
N LEU A 33 -2.26 6.79 -12.85
CA LEU A 33 -3.43 7.48 -12.30
C LEU A 33 -3.26 9.01 -12.24
N LEU A 34 -2.06 9.49 -11.95
CA LEU A 34 -1.74 10.92 -11.96
C LEU A 34 -1.72 11.48 -13.38
N ILE A 35 -1.13 10.77 -14.34
CA ILE A 35 -1.15 11.12 -15.76
C ILE A 35 -2.58 11.08 -16.29
N SER A 36 -3.41 10.10 -15.90
CA SER A 36 -4.82 10.07 -16.29
C SER A 36 -5.65 11.23 -15.70
N ASN A 37 -5.19 11.88 -14.62
CA ASN A 37 -5.77 13.16 -14.17
C ASN A 37 -5.32 14.34 -15.03
N MET A 38 -4.08 14.32 -15.51
CA MET A 38 -3.48 15.40 -16.28
C MET A 38 -3.90 15.36 -17.75
N ALA A 39 -4.34 14.19 -18.24
CA ALA A 39 -4.83 14.03 -19.60
C ALA A 39 -6.09 14.90 -19.82
N PRO A 40 -6.17 15.66 -20.94
CA PRO A 40 -7.36 16.42 -21.27
C PRO A 40 -8.56 15.45 -21.44
N PRO A 41 -9.78 15.85 -21.05
CA PRO A 41 -10.95 15.02 -21.26
C PRO A 41 -11.06 14.63 -22.75
N PRO A 42 -11.57 13.44 -23.08
CA PRO A 42 -11.79 13.05 -24.46
C PRO A 42 -12.61 14.14 -25.15
N SER A 43 -12.10 14.62 -26.30
CA SER A 43 -12.73 15.69 -27.07
C SER A 43 -14.20 15.36 -27.27
N SER A 44 -15.09 16.22 -26.77
CA SER A 44 -16.52 16.13 -27.04
C SER A 44 -16.69 16.01 -28.56
N ARG A 45 -17.40 14.97 -29.01
CA ARG A 45 -18.00 14.94 -30.35
C ARG A 45 -18.81 16.23 -30.56
N PRO A 46 -19.06 16.66 -31.81
CA PRO A 46 -19.59 18.00 -32.11
C PRO A 46 -20.82 18.31 -31.27
N LEU A 47 -20.77 19.45 -30.58
CA LEU A 47 -21.78 19.93 -29.65
C LEU A 47 -23.16 20.00 -30.32
N ASP A 48 -24.17 19.44 -29.67
CA ASP A 48 -25.54 19.93 -29.81
C ASP A 48 -25.59 21.30 -29.10
N PRO A 49 -25.90 22.41 -29.81
CA PRO A 49 -25.90 23.76 -29.23
C PRO A 49 -26.97 23.99 -28.15
N TYR A 50 -27.89 23.04 -27.95
CA TYR A 50 -28.97 23.14 -26.96
C TYR A 50 -28.77 22.28 -25.71
N VAL A 51 -27.67 21.51 -25.63
CA VAL A 51 -27.35 20.70 -24.45
C VAL A 51 -26.15 21.31 -23.75
N ALA A 52 -26.37 21.89 -22.57
CA ALA A 52 -25.27 22.35 -21.72
C ALA A 52 -24.29 21.19 -21.48
N PRO A 53 -22.98 21.36 -21.70
CA PRO A 53 -22.02 20.32 -21.36
C PRO A 53 -22.15 20.04 -19.87
N SER A 54 -22.47 18.79 -19.51
CA SER A 54 -22.44 18.32 -18.13
C SER A 54 -20.99 18.36 -17.65
N PHE A 55 -20.55 19.53 -17.18
CA PHE A 55 -19.22 19.77 -16.62
C PHE A 55 -19.15 19.23 -15.18
N THR A 56 -19.58 17.98 -14.96
CA THR A 56 -19.19 17.24 -13.76
C THR A 56 -17.75 16.77 -13.97
N ASN A 57 -16.86 17.66 -13.55
CA ASN A 57 -15.41 17.73 -13.75
C ASN A 57 -14.65 16.39 -13.53
N SER A 58 -14.45 15.60 -14.60
CA SER A 58 -13.72 14.33 -14.59
C SER A 58 -12.25 14.45 -14.16
N ARG A 59 -11.66 15.66 -14.22
CA ARG A 59 -10.26 15.93 -13.85
C ARG A 59 -9.98 15.83 -12.35
N ASN A 60 -10.99 16.10 -11.50
CA ASN A 60 -10.82 16.02 -10.05
C ASN A 60 -10.92 14.59 -9.50
N LEU A 61 -11.51 13.65 -10.26
CA LEU A 61 -11.85 12.32 -9.78
C LEU A 61 -10.63 11.46 -9.43
N TYR A 62 -9.59 11.44 -10.26
CA TYR A 62 -8.40 10.63 -9.94
C TYR A 62 -7.45 11.37 -8.99
N GLY A 63 -7.56 12.70 -8.83
CA GLY A 63 -6.62 13.54 -8.09
C GLY A 63 -6.78 13.35 -6.59
N TRP A 64 -8.03 13.41 -6.10
CA TRP A 64 -8.30 13.14 -4.68
C TRP A 64 -8.05 11.67 -4.33
N ARG A 65 -8.27 10.73 -5.27
CA ARG A 65 -8.00 9.30 -5.07
C ARG A 65 -6.51 9.03 -4.89
N ALA A 66 -5.68 9.64 -5.75
CA ALA A 66 -4.22 9.54 -5.66
C ALA A 66 -3.70 10.20 -4.37
N ALA A 67 -4.20 11.39 -4.02
CA ALA A 67 -3.85 12.06 -2.78
C ALA A 67 -4.24 11.24 -1.53
N CYS A 68 -5.44 10.66 -1.52
CA CYS A 68 -5.89 9.76 -0.45
C CYS A 68 -4.97 8.56 -0.28
N LEU A 69 -4.60 7.90 -1.40
CA LEU A 69 -3.71 6.75 -1.38
C LEU A 69 -2.31 7.11 -0.86
N LEU A 70 -1.74 8.21 -1.36
CA LEU A 70 -0.43 8.70 -0.93
C LEU A 70 -0.42 9.06 0.56
N PHE A 71 -1.43 9.80 1.01
CA PHE A 71 -1.57 10.17 2.43
C PHE A 71 -1.69 8.94 3.32
N ALA A 72 -2.51 7.96 2.94
CA ALA A 72 -2.66 6.72 3.70
C ALA A 72 -1.33 5.95 3.82
N LEU A 73 -0.55 5.86 2.74
CA LEU A 73 0.77 5.20 2.74
C LEU A 73 1.79 5.94 3.62
N ILE A 74 1.82 7.27 3.58
CA ILE A 74 2.69 8.06 4.45
C ILE A 74 2.28 7.88 5.91
N LEU A 75 0.99 7.96 6.21
CA LEU A 75 0.46 7.79 7.56
C LEU A 75 0.82 6.41 8.12
N ASP A 76 0.67 5.34 7.34
CA ASP A 76 1.08 3.99 7.74
C ASP A 76 2.56 3.91 8.10
N VAL A 77 3.45 4.43 7.24
CA VAL A 77 4.90 4.40 7.50
C VAL A 77 5.24 5.17 8.78
N VAL A 78 4.64 6.33 9.00
CA VAL A 78 4.85 7.14 10.21
C VAL A 78 4.35 6.39 11.44
N VAL A 79 3.12 5.89 11.43
CA VAL A 79 2.50 5.22 12.59
C VAL A 79 3.24 3.93 12.94
N VAL A 80 3.55 3.08 11.94
CA VAL A 80 4.35 1.86 12.13
C VAL A 80 5.73 2.21 12.68
N GLY A 81 6.39 3.24 12.13
CA GLY A 81 7.66 3.74 12.62
C GLY A 81 7.58 4.12 14.10
N CYS A 82 6.62 4.97 14.47
CA CYS A 82 6.39 5.39 15.86
C CYS A 82 6.17 4.20 16.79
N ILE A 83 5.33 3.23 16.42
CA ILE A 83 5.08 2.06 17.28
C ILE A 83 6.35 1.20 17.41
N LYS A 84 7.12 1.00 16.34
CA LYS A 84 8.41 0.31 16.40
C LYS A 84 9.38 0.99 17.37
N PHE A 85 9.46 2.32 17.32
CA PHE A 85 10.30 3.11 18.23
C PHE A 85 9.87 3.01 19.70
N ILE A 86 8.58 2.84 19.98
CA ILE A 86 8.04 2.73 21.35
C ILE A 86 8.20 1.30 21.89
N VAL A 87 7.73 0.30 21.14
CA VAL A 87 7.60 -1.08 21.65
C VAL A 87 8.93 -1.82 21.64
N LYS A 88 9.81 -1.54 20.66
CA LYS A 88 11.16 -2.11 20.59
C LYS A 88 11.23 -3.62 20.83
N ARG A 89 10.29 -4.37 20.24
CA ARG A 89 10.23 -5.83 20.39
C ARG A 89 11.31 -6.51 19.53
N PRO A 90 12.10 -7.46 20.07
CA PRO A 90 13.10 -8.19 19.31
C PRO A 90 12.46 -9.16 18.29
N ARG A 91 13.21 -9.52 17.23
CA ARG A 91 12.77 -10.45 16.18
C ARG A 91 12.83 -11.93 16.64
N PRO A 92 12.03 -12.84 16.04
CA PRO A 92 11.89 -14.23 16.48
C PRO A 92 13.15 -15.10 16.48
N GLU A 93 14.23 -14.69 15.81
CA GLU A 93 15.53 -15.36 15.88
C GLU A 93 16.65 -14.31 15.85
N ALA A 94 17.49 -14.31 16.87
CA ALA A 94 18.70 -13.50 16.92
C ALA A 94 19.81 -14.15 16.08
N ASN A 95 19.63 -14.23 14.76
CA ASN A 95 20.79 -14.40 13.87
C ASN A 95 21.50 -13.03 13.78
N TYR A 96 22.39 -12.78 14.76
CA TYR A 96 23.45 -11.78 14.64
C TYR A 96 24.38 -12.22 13.51
N SER A 97 24.00 -11.92 12.27
CA SER A 97 24.90 -12.08 11.13
C SER A 97 24.54 -11.01 10.12
N SER A 98 25.18 -9.85 10.27
CA SER A 98 25.75 -9.04 9.17
C SER A 98 24.90 -8.73 7.92
N ASP A 99 23.57 -8.84 7.96
CA ASP A 99 22.69 -8.73 6.78
C ASP A 99 21.98 -7.37 6.64
N MET A 100 22.49 -6.31 7.28
CA MET A 100 21.98 -4.94 7.13
C MET A 100 23.06 -3.97 6.60
N LEU A 101 23.80 -4.34 5.55
CA LEU A 101 24.74 -3.40 4.93
C LEU A 101 24.06 -2.26 4.15
N LEU A 102 22.72 -2.27 4.01
CA LEU A 102 21.99 -1.26 3.23
C LEU A 102 20.62 -0.85 3.78
N THR A 103 20.19 -1.40 4.92
CA THR A 103 18.91 -1.03 5.54
C THR A 103 19.17 -0.35 6.88
N VAL A 104 18.86 0.94 6.94
CA VAL A 104 18.97 1.81 8.12
C VAL A 104 18.44 1.11 9.38
N SER A 105 19.12 1.29 10.51
CA SER A 105 18.87 0.75 11.88
C SER A 105 17.44 0.91 12.46
N ILE A 106 16.51 1.48 11.70
CA ILE A 106 15.07 1.53 12.00
C ILE A 106 14.41 0.16 11.85
N ASP A 107 15.02 -0.77 11.12
CA ASP A 107 14.43 -2.09 10.88
C ASP A 107 14.80 -3.16 11.91
N ASP A 108 15.48 -2.83 13.02
CA ASP A 108 15.83 -3.83 14.05
C ASP A 108 14.62 -4.38 14.81
N TRP A 109 13.51 -3.64 14.84
CA TRP A 109 12.33 -3.98 15.64
C TRP A 109 11.28 -4.80 14.87
N SER A 110 10.74 -5.84 15.54
CA SER A 110 9.78 -6.79 14.98
C SER A 110 8.32 -6.33 15.07
N PHE A 111 7.96 -5.58 16.11
CA PHE A 111 6.57 -5.17 16.31
C PHE A 111 6.35 -3.70 15.91
N PRO A 112 5.31 -3.39 15.11
CA PRO A 112 4.44 -4.29 14.35
C PRO A 112 5.02 -4.62 12.96
N SER A 113 4.42 -5.59 12.27
CA SER A 113 4.78 -5.89 10.88
C SER A 113 4.28 -4.81 9.93
N GLY A 114 5.17 -3.91 9.51
CA GLY A 114 4.83 -2.85 8.55
C GLY A 114 4.36 -3.37 7.19
N HIS A 115 4.88 -4.51 6.73
CA HIS A 115 4.40 -5.16 5.50
C HIS A 115 2.96 -5.65 5.64
N SER A 116 2.61 -6.22 6.80
CA SER A 116 1.24 -6.66 7.07
C SER A 116 0.28 -5.48 7.22
N SER A 117 0.72 -4.39 7.86
CA SER A 117 -0.05 -3.14 7.97
C SER A 117 -0.38 -2.54 6.61
N ARG A 118 0.63 -2.34 5.76
CA ARG A 118 0.43 -1.83 4.40
C ARG A 118 -0.47 -2.73 3.56
N ALA A 119 -0.22 -4.04 3.59
CA ALA A 119 -1.01 -5.00 2.83
C ALA A 119 -2.48 -4.99 3.28
N GLY A 120 -2.73 -4.99 4.59
CA GLY A 120 -4.07 -4.89 5.15
C GLY A 120 -4.77 -3.58 4.76
N MET A 121 -4.09 -2.44 4.91
CA MET A 121 -4.64 -1.15 4.49
C MET A 121 -5.03 -1.13 3.00
N LEU A 122 -4.14 -1.60 2.11
CA LEU A 122 -4.41 -1.63 0.67
C LEU A 122 -5.54 -2.59 0.29
N GLN A 123 -5.71 -3.70 1.00
CA GLN A 123 -6.80 -4.66 0.77
C GLN A 123 -8.18 -3.99 0.81
N TRP A 124 -8.36 -3.03 1.73
CA TRP A 124 -9.63 -2.34 1.93
C TRP A 124 -9.69 -1.01 1.18
N LEU A 125 -8.57 -0.28 1.11
CA LEU A 125 -8.52 1.04 0.48
C LEU A 125 -8.67 0.98 -1.04
N LEU A 126 -8.06 0.00 -1.72
CA LEU A 126 -8.11 -0.08 -3.18
C LEU A 126 -9.53 -0.37 -3.72
N PRO A 127 -10.29 -1.34 -3.17
CA PRO A 127 -11.69 -1.52 -3.55
C PRO A 127 -12.56 -0.30 -3.28
N TRP A 128 -12.29 0.45 -2.20
CA TRP A 128 -13.01 1.70 -1.89
C TRP A 128 -12.71 2.82 -2.90
N LEU A 129 -11.47 2.91 -3.42
CA LEU A 129 -11.07 3.93 -4.39
C LEU A 129 -11.48 3.62 -5.83
N PHE A 130 -11.38 2.36 -6.27
CA PHE A 130 -11.41 2.00 -7.71
C PHE A 130 -12.53 1.04 -8.12
N ASP A 131 -13.48 0.73 -7.23
CA ASP A 131 -14.59 -0.21 -7.47
C ASP A 131 -14.12 -1.53 -8.12
N LEU A 132 -13.24 -2.23 -7.41
CA LEU A 132 -12.62 -3.45 -7.91
C LEU A 132 -13.62 -4.60 -8.04
N SER A 133 -13.53 -5.34 -9.14
CA SER A 133 -14.32 -6.56 -9.36
C SER A 133 -14.12 -7.61 -8.24
N GLY A 134 -15.09 -8.52 -8.08
CA GLY A 134 -14.97 -9.64 -7.12
C GLY A 134 -13.70 -10.46 -7.30
N PHE A 135 -13.33 -10.75 -8.56
CA PHE A 135 -12.10 -11.46 -8.89
C PHE A 135 -10.84 -10.67 -8.50
N SER A 136 -10.80 -9.38 -8.80
CA SER A 136 -9.68 -8.50 -8.41
C SER A 136 -9.51 -8.44 -6.89
N ARG A 137 -10.61 -8.40 -6.14
CA ARG A 137 -10.59 -8.46 -4.66
C ARG A 137 -10.05 -9.79 -4.13
N LEU A 138 -10.39 -10.90 -4.79
CA LEU A 138 -9.86 -12.22 -4.44
C LEU A 138 -8.35 -12.28 -4.67
N VAL A 139 -7.88 -11.86 -5.84
CA VAL A 139 -6.45 -11.80 -6.18
C VAL A 139 -5.69 -10.93 -5.18
N LEU A 140 -6.25 -9.77 -4.82
CA LEU A 140 -5.67 -8.88 -3.81
C LEU A 140 -5.59 -9.57 -2.44
N SER A 141 -6.64 -10.28 -2.03
CA SER A 141 -6.67 -11.00 -0.74
C SER A 141 -5.65 -12.13 -0.69
N VAL A 142 -5.48 -12.87 -1.80
CA VAL A 142 -4.43 -13.89 -1.94
C VAL A 142 -3.05 -13.26 -1.82
N TRP A 143 -2.82 -12.13 -2.49
CA TRP A 143 -1.55 -11.39 -2.39
C TRP A 143 -1.25 -10.96 -0.94
N VAL A 144 -2.23 -10.42 -0.21
CA VAL A 144 -2.07 -10.06 1.20
C VAL A 144 -1.72 -11.28 2.06
N ALA A 145 -2.38 -12.41 1.83
CA ALA A 145 -2.07 -13.66 2.52
C ALA A 145 -0.62 -14.11 2.23
N CYS A 146 -0.19 -14.07 0.97
CA CYS A 146 1.19 -14.37 0.58
C CYS A 146 2.20 -13.43 1.27
N VAL A 147 1.91 -12.13 1.34
CA VAL A 147 2.72 -11.14 2.08
C VAL A 147 2.83 -11.54 3.55
N CYS A 148 1.73 -11.83 4.23
CA CYS A 148 1.73 -12.22 5.64
C CYS A 148 2.51 -13.52 5.88
N VAL A 149 2.26 -14.55 5.06
CA VAL A 149 2.96 -15.85 5.13
C VAL A 149 4.46 -15.68 4.88
N SER A 150 4.86 -14.83 3.94
CA SER A 150 6.29 -14.58 3.68
C SER A 150 7.02 -14.05 4.92
N ARG A 151 6.38 -13.19 5.73
CA ARG A 151 6.99 -12.62 6.95
C ARG A 151 7.14 -13.66 8.06
N LEU A 152 6.23 -14.63 8.12
CA LEU A 152 6.33 -15.82 8.99
C LEU A 152 7.43 -16.77 8.51
N ALA A 153 7.45 -17.10 7.21
CA ALA A 153 8.41 -18.02 6.61
C ALA A 153 9.85 -17.53 6.75
N MET A 154 10.07 -16.21 6.60
CA MET A 154 11.37 -15.58 6.81
C MET A 154 11.74 -15.42 8.30
N ARG A 155 10.87 -15.82 9.24
CA ARG A 155 11.04 -15.68 10.70
C ARG A 155 11.43 -14.26 11.14
N ARG A 156 11.03 -13.24 10.38
CA ARG A 156 11.30 -11.82 10.68
C ARG A 156 10.30 -11.25 11.68
N HIS A 157 9.12 -11.85 11.77
CA HIS A 157 8.02 -11.41 12.63
C HIS A 157 7.35 -12.60 13.30
N HIS A 158 6.85 -12.39 14.51
CA HIS A 158 5.96 -13.33 15.16
C HIS A 158 4.57 -13.21 14.57
N LEU A 159 3.74 -14.25 14.70
CA LEU A 159 2.35 -14.24 14.24
C LEU A 159 1.57 -13.04 14.82
N GLY A 160 1.79 -12.70 16.09
CA GLY A 160 1.17 -11.53 16.74
C GLY A 160 1.55 -10.20 16.09
N ASP A 161 2.80 -10.02 15.63
CA ASP A 161 3.25 -8.79 14.97
C ASP A 161 2.54 -8.61 13.62
N ILE A 162 2.24 -9.72 12.94
CA ILE A 162 1.54 -9.76 11.65
C ILE A 162 0.06 -9.47 11.86
N LEU A 163 -0.60 -10.18 12.80
CA LEU A 163 -2.02 -9.95 13.10
C LEU A 163 -2.27 -8.51 13.55
N PHE A 164 -1.42 -7.97 14.44
CA PHE A 164 -1.52 -6.59 14.86
C PHE A 164 -1.23 -5.62 13.71
N GLY A 165 -0.21 -5.91 12.89
CA GLY A 165 0.08 -5.12 11.70
C GLY A 165 -1.14 -5.02 10.79
N TYR A 166 -1.72 -6.16 10.39
CA TYR A 166 -2.93 -6.19 9.57
C TYR A 166 -4.09 -5.39 10.19
N ALA A 167 -4.35 -5.59 11.49
CA ALA A 167 -5.40 -4.85 12.20
C ALA A 167 -5.14 -3.33 12.23
N LEU A 168 -3.89 -2.91 12.43
CA LEU A 168 -3.48 -1.51 12.37
C LEU A 168 -3.77 -0.92 10.98
N GLY A 169 -3.42 -1.64 9.91
CA GLY A 169 -3.74 -1.24 8.53
C GLY A 169 -5.23 -1.06 8.29
N CYS A 170 -6.07 -1.97 8.80
CA CYS A 170 -7.52 -1.84 8.75
C CYS A 170 -8.02 -0.59 9.50
N CYS A 171 -7.46 -0.32 10.69
CA CYS A 171 -7.79 0.88 11.47
C CYS A 171 -7.40 2.17 10.74
N LEU A 172 -6.22 2.21 10.10
CA LEU A 172 -5.76 3.35 9.31
C LEU A 172 -6.65 3.59 8.09
N TYR A 173 -7.03 2.53 7.37
CA TYR A 173 -8.03 2.62 6.30
C TYR A 173 -9.33 3.25 6.79
N TRP A 174 -9.86 2.79 7.92
CA TRP A 174 -11.10 3.31 8.48
C TRP A 174 -10.97 4.78 8.88
N LEU A 175 -9.87 5.16 9.53
CA LEU A 175 -9.58 6.53 9.92
C LEU A 175 -9.49 7.45 8.70
N VAL A 176 -8.72 7.07 7.67
CA VAL A 176 -8.52 7.87 6.46
C VAL A 176 -9.82 8.09 5.68
N THR A 177 -10.65 7.05 5.59
CA THR A 177 -11.91 7.11 4.81
C THR A 177 -13.05 7.78 5.56
N ARG A 178 -13.10 7.68 6.90
CA ARG A 178 -14.17 8.28 7.72
C ARG A 178 -13.88 9.70 8.17
N SER A 179 -12.61 10.03 8.42
CA SER A 179 -12.25 11.32 9.01
C SER A 179 -12.07 12.43 7.98
N ILE A 180 -11.79 12.08 6.72
CA ILE A 180 -11.44 13.04 5.68
C ILE A 180 -12.42 12.94 4.52
N ASN A 181 -13.11 14.04 4.22
CA ASN A 181 -13.93 14.16 3.01
C ASN A 181 -13.03 14.53 1.82
N TRP A 182 -12.32 13.54 1.28
CA TRP A 182 -11.39 13.73 0.17
C TRP A 182 -12.00 14.46 -1.03
N PRO A 183 -13.20 14.12 -1.51
CA PRO A 183 -13.82 14.86 -2.61
C PRO A 183 -14.04 16.34 -2.30
N HIS A 184 -14.30 16.72 -1.04
CA HIS A 184 -14.56 18.11 -0.64
C HIS A 184 -13.33 19.01 -0.80
N TRP A 185 -12.16 18.56 -0.34
CA TRP A 185 -10.93 19.34 -0.42
C TRP A 185 -10.43 19.57 -1.85
N PHE A 186 -10.82 18.69 -2.77
CA PHE A 186 -10.45 18.77 -4.18
C PHE A 186 -11.55 19.39 -5.05
N ARG A 187 -12.61 19.97 -4.46
CA ARG A 187 -13.66 20.69 -5.20
C ARG A 187 -13.15 21.96 -5.87
N PHE A 188 -12.13 22.61 -5.29
CA PHE A 188 -11.61 23.91 -5.71
C PHE A 188 -10.45 23.84 -6.71
N LEU A 189 -9.88 22.66 -6.96
CA LEU A 189 -8.83 22.46 -7.96
C LEU A 189 -9.40 22.31 -9.39
N GLY A 190 -10.64 22.76 -9.59
CA GLY A 190 -11.41 22.67 -10.83
C GLY A 190 -11.82 24.02 -11.38
#